data_AF-A0A2H0KSK0-F1
#
_entry.id   AF-A0A2H0KSK0-F1
#
_cell.length_a   1.000
_cell.length_b   1.000
_cell.length_c   1.000
_cell.angle_alpha   90.00
_cell.angle_beta   90.00
_cell.angle_gamma   90.00
#
_symmetry.space_group_name_H-M   'P 1'
#
loop_
_entity.id
_entity.type
_entity.pdbx_description
1 polymer ?
#
loop_
_entity_poly.entity_id
_entity_poly.type
_entity_poly.pdbx_seq_one_letter_code
_entity_poly.pdbx_strand_id
1 'polypeptide(L)'
;MLIINKHDVPTGCSEFVLSLPRGSKIFSFQEKEGKKKIWALSEVNNKPELRTFLLISTGSQFFKNQKDPKHIGTLIYGRVAEHLFEITKK
;
A
#
# COMPACT_ATOMS: atom_id res chain seq x y z
N MET A 1 -20.66 -9.28 1.20
CA MET A 1 -20.40 -8.92 2.61
C MET A 1 -19.11 -8.13 2.63
N LEU A 2 -19.20 -6.88 3.06
CA LEU A 2 -18.03 -6.01 3.20
C LEU A 2 -17.30 -6.33 4.50
N ILE A 3 -15.98 -6.48 4.42
CA ILE A 3 -15.11 -6.64 5.57
C ILE A 3 -13.92 -5.70 5.50
N ILE A 4 -13.38 -5.35 6.66
CA ILE A 4 -12.13 -4.62 6.77
C ILE A 4 -11.00 -5.63 7.00
N ASN A 5 -10.07 -5.70 6.07
CA ASN A 5 -8.88 -6.54 6.15
C ASN A 5 -7.64 -5.70 6.44
N LYS A 6 -6.69 -6.32 7.14
CA LYS A 6 -5.34 -5.80 7.36
C LYS A 6 -4.33 -6.60 6.57
N HIS A 7 -3.41 -5.91 5.90
CA HIS A 7 -2.34 -6.52 5.12
C HIS A 7 -0.99 -5.96 5.58
N ASP A 8 0.00 -6.84 5.66
CA ASP A 8 1.34 -6.48 6.09
C ASP A 8 2.09 -5.83 4.93
N VAL A 9 2.77 -4.71 5.22
CA VAL A 9 3.73 -4.11 4.28
C VAL A 9 5.08 -4.79 4.49
N PRO A 10 5.65 -5.43 3.46
CA PRO A 10 6.96 -6.09 3.58
C PRO A 10 8.06 -5.10 3.98
N THR A 11 8.97 -5.54 4.84
CA THR A 11 10.16 -4.76 5.22
C THR A 11 11.31 -5.00 4.24
N GLY A 12 12.09 -3.98 3.93
CA GLY A 12 13.30 -4.10 3.10
C GLY A 12 13.07 -4.07 1.59
N CYS A 13 11.83 -3.85 1.13
CA CYS A 13 11.51 -3.66 -0.28
C CYS A 13 10.75 -2.35 -0.49
N SER A 14 11.17 -1.55 -1.48
CA SER A 14 10.47 -0.33 -1.87
C SER A 14 9.24 -0.61 -2.74
N GLU A 15 9.18 -1.76 -3.41
CA GLU A 15 8.06 -2.17 -4.26
C GLU A 15 7.59 -3.57 -3.86
N PHE A 16 6.27 -3.77 -3.79
CA PHE A 16 5.68 -5.06 -3.45
C PHE A 16 4.30 -5.24 -4.08
N VAL A 17 3.82 -6.48 -4.09
CA VAL A 17 2.50 -6.84 -4.64
C VAL A 17 1.66 -7.45 -3.52
N LEU A 18 0.40 -7.03 -3.41
CA LEU A 18 -0.59 -7.69 -2.56
C LEU A 18 -1.69 -8.30 -3.43
N SER A 19 -2.15 -9.49 -3.04
CA SER A 19 -3.37 -10.10 -3.55
C SER A 19 -4.55 -9.59 -2.73
N LEU A 20 -5.43 -8.80 -3.36
CA LEU A 20 -6.59 -8.20 -2.72
C LEU A 20 -7.86 -8.62 -3.47
N PRO A 21 -9.01 -8.83 -2.80
CA PRO A 21 -10.28 -9.04 -3.51
C PRO A 21 -10.55 -7.91 -4.50
N ARG A 22 -11.00 -8.24 -5.71
CA ARG A 22 -11.26 -7.25 -6.76
C ARG A 22 -12.18 -6.13 -6.26
N GLY A 23 -11.79 -4.89 -6.54
CA GLY A 23 -12.55 -3.71 -6.12
C GLY A 23 -12.36 -3.32 -4.65
N SER A 24 -11.38 -3.91 -3.94
CA SER A 24 -11.03 -3.49 -2.59
C SER A 24 -10.65 -2.01 -2.54
N LYS A 25 -11.19 -1.27 -1.58
CA LYS A 25 -10.85 0.14 -1.34
C LYS A 25 -9.85 0.24 -0.21
N ILE A 26 -8.67 0.78 -0.50
CA ILE A 26 -7.66 1.05 0.52
C ILE A 26 -7.97 2.42 1.11
N PHE A 27 -8.05 2.49 2.44
CA PHE A 27 -8.43 3.72 3.14
C PHE A 27 -7.43 4.14 4.21
N SER A 28 -6.48 3.29 4.59
CA SER A 28 -5.49 3.65 5.60
C SER A 28 -4.17 2.90 5.45
N PHE A 29 -3.09 3.62 5.76
CA PHE A 29 -1.74 3.11 5.93
C PHE A 29 -1.24 3.56 7.30
N GLN A 30 -1.02 2.60 8.21
CA GLN A 30 -0.73 2.86 9.62
C GLN A 30 0.30 1.89 10.17
N GLU A 31 1.02 2.31 11.20
CA GLU A 31 1.79 1.38 12.02
C GLU A 31 0.92 0.82 13.15
N LYS A 32 0.95 -0.50 13.33
CA LYS A 32 0.33 -1.20 14.44
C LYS A 32 1.25 -2.31 14.92
N GLU A 33 1.54 -2.32 16.23
CA GLU A 33 2.41 -3.34 16.86
C GLU A 33 3.81 -3.40 16.22
N GLY A 34 4.39 -2.23 15.92
CA GLY A 34 5.70 -2.10 15.29
C GLY A 34 5.75 -2.58 13.83
N LYS A 35 4.59 -2.84 13.21
CA LYS A 35 4.49 -3.29 11.82
C LYS A 35 3.64 -2.32 11.02
N LYS A 36 4.11 -2.00 9.82
CA LYS A 36 3.39 -1.21 8.82
C LYS A 36 2.26 -2.04 8.22
N LYS A 37 1.04 -1.49 8.21
CA LYS A 37 -0.18 -2.17 7.77
C LYS A 37 -0.96 -1.32 6.77
N ILE A 38 -1.53 -2.00 5.78
CA ILE A 38 -2.54 -1.46 4.87
C ILE A 38 -3.90 -1.97 5.31
N TRP A 39 -4.86 -1.07 5.44
CA TRP A 39 -6.26 -1.42 5.71
C TRP A 39 -7.10 -1.26 4.45
N ALA A 40 -7.82 -2.32 4.11
CA ALA A 40 -8.66 -2.38 2.92
C ALA A 40 -10.08 -2.81 3.27
N LEU A 41 -11.06 -2.13 2.67
CA LEU A 41 -12.45 -2.53 2.65
C LEU A 41 -12.69 -3.42 1.42
N SER A 42 -13.10 -4.66 1.64
CA SER A 42 -13.18 -5.68 0.59
C SER A 42 -14.53 -6.42 0.61
N GLU A 43 -14.99 -6.82 -0.57
CA GLU A 43 -16.07 -7.81 -0.69
C GLU A 43 -15.48 -9.22 -0.69
N VAL A 44 -15.88 -10.06 0.26
CA VAL A 44 -15.26 -11.38 0.52
C VAL A 44 -15.33 -12.33 -0.67
N ASN A 45 -16.39 -12.25 -1.46
CA ASN A 45 -16.66 -13.20 -2.54
C ASN A 45 -16.02 -12.78 -3.88
N ASN A 46 -15.35 -11.64 -3.92
CA ASN A 46 -14.70 -11.18 -5.14
C ASN A 46 -13.41 -11.95 -5.38
N LYS A 47 -13.19 -12.33 -6.65
CA LYS A 47 -11.93 -12.94 -7.06
C LYS A 47 -10.75 -12.02 -6.70
N PRO A 48 -9.61 -12.56 -6.24
CA PRO A 48 -8.43 -11.76 -5.96
C PRO A 48 -7.84 -11.14 -7.25
N GLU A 49 -7.21 -9.99 -7.09
CA GLU A 49 -6.39 -9.32 -8.09
C GLU A 49 -5.06 -8.88 -7.47
N LEU A 50 -4.00 -8.90 -8.27
CA LEU A 50 -2.68 -8.45 -7.85
C LEU A 50 -2.60 -6.94 -7.99
N ARG A 51 -2.26 -6.25 -6.90
CA ARG A 51 -2.09 -4.80 -6.86
C ARG A 51 -0.67 -4.48 -6.42
N THR A 52 -0.05 -3.53 -7.10
CA THR A 52 1.34 -3.16 -6.85
C THR A 52 1.40 -1.89 -6.03
N PHE A 53 2.31 -1.88 -5.06
CA PHE A 53 2.52 -0.79 -4.13
C PHE A 53 3.97 -0.36 -4.14
N LEU A 54 4.18 0.94 -3.91
CA LEU A 54 5.48 1.56 -3.78
C LEU A 54 5.56 2.27 -2.41
N LEU A 55 6.55 1.90 -1.62
CA LEU A 55 6.91 2.56 -0.36
C LEU A 55 8.17 3.39 -0.57
N ILE A 56 8.05 4.71 -0.44
CA ILE A 56 9.12 5.66 -0.68
C ILE A 56 9.41 6.45 0.59
N SER A 57 10.66 6.36 1.05
CA SER A 57 11.15 7.15 2.18
C SER A 57 11.63 8.53 1.72
N THR A 58 11.66 9.49 2.64
CA THR A 58 12.27 10.81 2.42
C THR A 58 13.66 10.67 1.81
N GLY A 59 13.92 11.42 0.73
CA GLY A 59 15.20 11.42 0.02
C GLY A 59 15.41 10.28 -0.98
N SER A 60 14.49 9.30 -1.06
CA SER A 60 14.54 8.24 -2.07
C SER A 60 14.07 8.74 -3.44
N GLN A 61 14.64 8.15 -4.50
CA GLN A 61 14.21 8.44 -5.87
C GLN A 61 12.81 7.87 -6.13
N PHE A 62 11.94 8.68 -6.73
CA PHE A 62 10.67 8.21 -7.26
C PHE A 62 10.85 7.78 -8.71
N PHE A 63 10.67 6.50 -9.01
CA PHE A 63 10.89 5.98 -10.37
C PHE A 63 9.80 6.50 -11.32
N LYS A 64 10.20 7.32 -12.31
CA LYS A 64 9.32 8.00 -13.29
C LYS A 64 8.53 7.07 -14.21
N ASN A 65 8.76 5.76 -14.17
CA ASN A 65 8.17 4.79 -15.09
C ASN A 65 6.73 4.40 -14.72
N GLN A 66 6.20 4.92 -13.60
CA GLN A 66 4.90 4.55 -13.07
C GLN A 66 3.85 5.56 -13.51
N LYS A 67 2.77 5.07 -14.15
CA LYS A 67 1.62 5.92 -14.50
C LYS A 67 0.77 6.14 -13.26
N ASP A 68 0.52 7.41 -12.95
CA ASP A 68 -0.49 7.89 -12.01
C ASP A 68 -0.43 7.21 -10.63
N PRO A 69 0.65 7.41 -9.86
CA PRO A 69 0.77 6.83 -8.53
C PRO A 69 -0.30 7.41 -7.60
N LYS A 70 -1.18 6.55 -7.12
CA LYS A 70 -2.22 6.92 -6.16
C LYS A 70 -1.65 6.91 -4.76
N HIS A 71 -1.47 8.09 -4.18
CA HIS A 71 -1.05 8.21 -2.78
C HIS A 71 -2.11 7.63 -1.83
N ILE A 72 -1.66 6.82 -0.88
CA ILE A 72 -2.52 6.14 0.11
C ILE A 72 -2.38 6.79 1.49
N GLY A 73 -1.15 7.10 1.89
CA GLY A 73 -0.88 7.65 3.21
C GLY A 73 0.61 7.85 3.47
N THR A 74 0.90 8.43 4.63
CA THR A 74 2.25 8.75 5.06
C THR A 74 2.44 8.39 6.52
N LEU A 75 3.55 7.72 6.83
CA LEU A 75 4.03 7.49 8.20
C LEU A 75 5.21 8.41 8.47
N ILE A 76 5.24 9.02 9.64
CA ILE A 76 6.29 9.97 10.04
C ILE A 76 7.00 9.41 11.27
N TYR A 77 8.30 9.24 11.14
CA TYR A 77 9.22 8.75 12.16
C TYR A 77 10.28 9.82 12.43
N GLY A 78 9.92 10.79 13.27
CA GLY A 78 10.78 11.94 13.54
C GLY A 78 11.06 12.74 12.27
N ARG A 79 12.28 12.63 11.73
CA ARG A 79 12.72 13.36 10.52
C ARG A 79 12.53 12.59 9.21
N VAL A 80 12.13 11.32 9.29
CA VAL A 80 11.92 10.48 8.10
C VAL A 80 10.43 10.28 7.91
N ALA A 81 9.95 10.52 6.70
CA ALA A 81 8.62 10.15 6.27
C ALA A 81 8.68 8.99 5.28
N GLU A 82 7.70 8.12 5.34
CA GLU A 82 7.48 7.07 4.35
C GLU A 82 6.11 7.25 3.73
N HIS A 83 6.07 7.26 2.41
CA HIS A 83 4.88 7.47 1.61
C HIS A 83 4.53 6.18 0.91
N LEU A 84 3.29 5.74 1.06
CA LEU A 84 2.77 4.58 0.37
C LEU A 84 1.93 5.03 -0.84
N PHE A 85 2.23 4.44 -1.99
CA PHE A 85 1.49 4.63 -3.23
C PHE A 85 0.99 3.29 -3.74
N GLU A 86 -0.18 3.29 -4.35
CA GLU A 86 -0.63 2.24 -5.25
C GLU A 86 -0.34 2.64 -6.69
N ILE A 87 0.18 1.72 -7.49
CA ILE A 87 0.69 2.00 -8.83
C ILE A 87 0.15 1.01 -9.84
N THR A 88 -0.03 1.47 -11.08
CA THR A 88 -0.40 0.60 -12.20
C THR A 88 0.85 0.35 -13.05
N LYS A 89 1.23 -0.92 -13.21
CA LYS A 89 2.28 -1.33 -14.15
C LYS A 89 1.69 -1.47 -15.56
N LYS A 90 2.44 -1.03 -16.58
CA LYS A 90 2.14 -1.33 -17.98
C LYS A 90 2.45 -2.79 -18.29
#